data_AF-A0A1L5PNP6-F1
#
_entry.id   AF-A0A1L5PNP6-F1
#
_cell.length_a   1.000
_cell.length_b   1.000
_cell.length_c   1.000
_cell.angle_alpha   90.00
_cell.angle_beta   90.00
_cell.angle_gamma   90.00
#
_symmetry.space_group_name_H-M   'P 1'
#
loop_
_entity.id
_entity.type
_entity.pdbx_description
1 polymer ?
#
loop_
_entity_poly.entity_id
_entity_poly.type
_entity_poly.pdbx_seq_one_letter_code
_entity_poly.pdbx_strand_id
1 'polypeptide(L)'
;MSVIAIDIAMHHLLAEPDDQVLVQAQLDAAEGAAMQFLNRRFYLDQVALDQARAGVPASMRAAKEVNAAAVADAEAEPDHALRCRLLEHARQVLADAYDQADAIAYGMVINAQIQAACLLKLGHLFANREDVVTGTIATELPLASQYLLMPHRIRMGV
;
A
#
# COMPACT_ATOMS: atom_id res chain seq x y z
N MET A 1 1.63 10.94 3.55
CA MET A 1 1.05 11.44 4.81
C MET A 1 0.35 10.27 5.43
N SER A 2 0.81 9.87 6.60
CA SER A 2 0.22 8.81 7.38
C SER A 2 -1.21 9.16 7.78
N VAL A 3 -2.08 8.16 7.79
CA VAL A 3 -3.46 8.28 8.27
C VAL A 3 -3.47 8.36 9.80
N ILE A 4 -2.55 7.64 10.44
CA ILE A 4 -2.35 7.68 11.88
C ILE A 4 -1.52 8.91 12.22
N ALA A 5 -1.97 9.66 13.24
CA ALA A 5 -1.24 10.82 13.74
C ALA A 5 0.11 10.40 14.36
N ILE A 6 1.16 11.17 14.04
CA ILE A 6 2.52 10.90 14.52
C ILE A 6 2.60 10.85 16.05
N ASP A 7 1.82 11.67 16.75
CA ASP A 7 1.79 11.68 18.23
C ASP A 7 1.39 10.34 18.83
N ILE A 8 0.45 9.63 18.18
CA ILE A 8 0.01 8.29 18.61
C ILE A 8 1.14 7.27 18.38
N ALA A 9 1.84 7.38 17.25
CA ALA A 9 2.97 6.51 16.92
C ALA A 9 4.15 6.72 17.88
N MET A 10 4.50 7.98 18.16
CA MET A 10 5.54 8.34 19.13
C MET A 10 5.20 7.80 20.54
N HIS A 11 3.96 7.99 20.99
CA HIS A 11 3.50 7.50 22.27
C HIS A 11 3.49 5.96 22.35
N HIS A 12 3.14 5.27 21.26
CA HIS A 12 3.18 3.81 21.19
C HIS A 12 4.61 3.26 21.34
N LEU A 13 5.59 3.93 20.73
CA LEU A 13 6.99 3.52 20.76
C LEU A 13 7.75 4.00 22.01
N LEU A 14 7.18 4.93 22.78
CA LEU A 14 7.89 5.68 23.82
C LEU A 14 9.15 6.36 23.26
N ALA A 15 9.08 6.83 22.02
CA ALA A 15 10.20 7.42 21.28
C ALA A 15 10.46 8.88 21.70
N GLU A 16 11.71 9.31 21.57
CA GLU A 16 12.11 10.69 21.88
C GLU A 16 11.79 11.62 20.70
N PRO A 17 11.62 12.94 20.92
CA PRO A 17 11.29 13.89 19.83
C PRO A 17 12.27 13.85 18.65
N ASP A 18 13.53 13.53 18.90
CA ASP A 18 14.58 13.44 17.87
C ASP A 18 14.34 12.26 16.89
N ASP A 19 13.63 11.20 17.33
CA ASP A 19 13.31 10.05 16.51
C ASP A 19 12.10 10.30 15.57
N GLN A 20 11.42 11.43 15.69
CA GLN A 20 10.16 11.71 14.98
C GLN A 20 10.28 11.50 13.46
N VAL A 21 11.39 11.89 12.86
CA VAL A 21 11.63 11.73 11.42
C VAL A 21 11.72 10.24 11.04
N LEU A 22 12.41 9.43 11.84
CA LEU A 22 12.52 7.99 11.63
C LEU A 22 11.16 7.31 11.82
N VAL A 23 10.46 7.66 12.90
CA VAL A 23 9.14 7.09 13.22
C VAL A 23 8.13 7.42 12.13
N GLN A 24 8.14 8.63 11.58
CA GLN A 24 7.27 9.01 10.47
C GLN A 24 7.52 8.14 9.23
N ALA A 25 8.79 7.96 8.84
CA ALA A 25 9.14 7.13 7.69
C ALA A 25 8.73 5.66 7.88
N GLN A 26 8.91 5.12 9.09
CA GLN A 26 8.50 3.75 9.42
C GLN A 26 6.99 3.61 9.51
N LEU A 27 6.28 4.64 9.97
CA LEU A 27 4.82 4.67 10.01
C LEU A 27 4.23 4.66 8.60
N ASP A 28 4.76 5.48 7.70
CA ASP A 28 4.38 5.48 6.28
C ASP A 28 4.62 4.10 5.63
N ALA A 29 5.75 3.44 5.96
CA ALA A 29 6.05 2.09 5.49
C ALA A 29 5.10 1.03 6.07
N ALA A 30 4.79 1.11 7.37
CA ALA A 30 3.87 0.19 8.05
C ALA A 30 2.45 0.30 7.49
N GLU A 31 1.96 1.52 7.29
CA GLU A 31 0.67 1.77 6.65
C GLU A 31 0.64 1.29 5.20
N GLY A 32 1.69 1.58 4.43
CA GLY A 32 1.83 1.10 3.05
C GLY A 32 1.77 -0.42 2.94
N ALA A 33 2.49 -1.13 3.80
CA ALA A 33 2.47 -2.59 3.87
C ALA A 33 1.09 -3.13 4.26
N ALA A 34 0.39 -2.47 5.19
CA ALA A 34 -0.97 -2.85 5.57
C ALA A 34 -1.96 -2.65 4.41
N MET A 35 -1.87 -1.52 3.68
CA MET A 35 -2.72 -1.26 2.51
C MET A 35 -2.50 -2.30 1.39
N GLN A 36 -1.24 -2.66 1.12
CA GLN A 36 -0.89 -3.70 0.15
C GLN A 36 -1.46 -5.07 0.57
N PHE A 37 -1.27 -5.45 1.83
CA PHE A 37 -1.79 -6.71 2.34
C PHE A 37 -3.33 -6.80 2.24
N LEU A 38 -4.02 -5.71 2.61
CA LEU A 38 -5.48 -5.62 2.53
C LEU A 38 -6.00 -5.56 1.09
N ASN A 39 -5.14 -5.14 0.14
CA ASN A 39 -5.51 -4.71 -1.20
C ASN A 39 -6.57 -3.58 -1.19
N ARG A 40 -6.44 -2.67 -0.21
CA ARG A 40 -7.38 -1.57 0.03
C ARG A 40 -6.62 -0.36 0.53
N ARG A 41 -7.03 0.82 0.08
CA ARG A 41 -6.64 2.07 0.72
C ARG A 41 -7.53 2.31 1.94
N PHE A 42 -6.94 2.76 3.04
CA PHE A 42 -7.69 3.25 4.19
C PHE A 42 -7.50 4.76 4.36
N TYR A 43 -8.49 5.41 4.96
CA TYR A 43 -8.58 6.86 5.09
C TYR A 43 -8.93 7.24 6.53
N LEU A 44 -8.62 8.49 6.91
CA LEU A 44 -8.90 9.01 8.24
C LEU A 44 -10.40 9.06 8.54
N ASP A 45 -11.18 9.55 7.57
CA ASP A 45 -12.61 9.78 7.70
C ASP A 45 -13.37 9.48 6.40
N GLN A 46 -14.70 9.57 6.49
CA GLN A 46 -15.57 9.31 5.34
C GLN A 46 -15.41 10.36 4.24
N VAL A 47 -15.08 11.61 4.60
CA VAL A 47 -14.90 12.71 3.65
C VAL A 47 -13.70 12.44 2.74
N ALA A 48 -12.56 12.05 3.32
CA ALA A 48 -11.36 11.70 2.55
C ALA A 48 -11.60 10.49 1.64
N LEU A 49 -12.34 9.48 2.12
CA LEU A 49 -12.71 8.31 1.33
C LEU A 49 -13.58 8.69 0.12
N ASP A 50 -14.61 9.52 0.33
CA ASP A 50 -15.54 9.92 -0.73
C ASP A 50 -14.86 10.82 -1.76
N GLN A 51 -13.96 11.71 -1.32
CA GLN A 51 -13.13 12.52 -2.22
C GLN A 51 -12.22 11.64 -3.09
N ALA A 52 -11.55 10.65 -2.50
CA ALA A 52 -10.70 9.73 -3.25
C ALA A 52 -11.52 8.90 -4.26
N ARG A 53 -12.69 8.41 -3.84
CA ARG A 53 -13.61 7.65 -4.72
C ARG A 53 -14.14 8.47 -5.88
N ALA A 54 -14.42 9.75 -5.68
CA ALA A 54 -14.86 10.64 -6.75
C ALA A 54 -13.82 10.79 -7.88
N GLY A 55 -12.53 10.61 -7.56
CA GLY A 55 -11.43 10.62 -8.54
C GLY A 55 -11.27 9.34 -9.36
N VAL A 56 -11.84 8.21 -8.91
CA VAL A 56 -11.65 6.89 -9.54
C VAL A 56 -12.12 6.84 -11.00
N PRO A 57 -13.32 7.36 -11.36
CA PRO A 57 -13.74 7.33 -12.76
C PRO A 57 -12.81 8.11 -13.69
N ALA A 58 -12.20 9.20 -13.21
CA ALA A 58 -11.25 9.99 -13.97
C ALA A 58 -9.91 9.26 -14.15
N SER A 59 -9.40 8.61 -13.09
CA SER A 59 -8.15 7.83 -13.18
C SER A 59 -8.30 6.63 -14.12
N MET A 60 -9.43 5.92 -14.10
CA MET A 60 -9.70 4.81 -15.02
C MET A 60 -9.76 5.25 -16.48
N ARG A 61 -10.35 6.41 -16.77
CA ARG A 61 -10.38 6.97 -18.13
C ARG A 61 -8.99 7.38 -18.60
N ALA A 62 -8.23 8.07 -17.76
CA ALA A 62 -6.86 8.46 -18.06
C ALA A 62 -5.96 7.24 -18.31
N ALA A 63 -6.07 6.19 -17.49
CA ALA A 63 -5.32 4.94 -17.69
C ALA A 63 -5.67 4.27 -19.03
N LYS A 64 -6.94 4.29 -19.42
CA LYS A 64 -7.38 3.76 -20.72
C LYS A 64 -6.80 4.57 -21.88
N GLU A 65 -6.75 5.89 -21.78
CA GLU A 65 -6.15 6.77 -22.79
C GLU A 65 -4.64 6.52 -22.92
N VAL A 66 -3.93 6.41 -21.80
CA VAL A 66 -2.50 6.06 -21.77
C VAL A 66 -2.24 4.70 -22.42
N ASN A 67 -3.06 3.70 -22.10
CA ASN A 67 -2.93 2.38 -22.72
C ASN A 67 -3.23 2.42 -24.23
N ALA A 68 -4.22 3.20 -24.67
CA ALA A 68 -4.51 3.34 -26.09
C ALA A 68 -3.33 3.97 -26.86
N ALA A 69 -2.69 4.98 -26.27
CA ALA A 69 -1.47 5.57 -26.83
C ALA A 69 -0.31 4.56 -26.87
N ALA A 70 -0.06 3.84 -25.77
CA ALA A 70 1.02 2.83 -25.71
C ALA A 70 0.81 1.67 -26.69
N VAL A 71 -0.45 1.25 -26.93
CA VAL A 71 -0.77 0.23 -27.94
C VAL A 71 -0.52 0.75 -29.35
N ALA A 72 -0.90 2.00 -29.65
CA ALA A 72 -0.63 2.61 -30.96
C ALA A 72 0.88 2.73 -31.22
N ASP A 73 1.67 3.12 -30.22
CA ASP A 73 3.13 3.18 -30.31
C ASP A 73 3.73 1.78 -30.53
N ALA A 74 3.22 0.76 -29.82
CA ALA A 74 3.67 -0.62 -29.98
C ALA A 74 3.35 -1.17 -31.39
N GLU A 75 2.18 -0.86 -31.95
CA GLU A 75 1.77 -1.30 -33.28
C GLU A 75 2.61 -0.69 -34.41
N ALA A 76 3.16 0.52 -34.20
CA ALA A 76 4.08 1.16 -35.14
C ALA A 76 5.46 0.48 -35.21
N GLU A 77 5.84 -0.31 -34.19
CA GLU A 77 7.13 -0.97 -34.11
C GLU A 77 7.25 -2.07 -35.18
N PRO A 78 8.25 -2.06 -36.08
CA PRO A 78 8.40 -3.05 -37.15
C PRO A 78 8.84 -4.44 -36.64
N ASP A 79 9.63 -4.53 -35.57
CA ASP A 79 10.06 -5.82 -35.01
C ASP A 79 8.89 -6.49 -34.25
N HIS A 80 8.52 -7.68 -34.71
CA HIS A 80 7.45 -8.48 -34.10
C HIS A 80 7.72 -8.82 -32.62
N ALA A 81 8.96 -9.18 -32.29
CA ALA A 81 9.29 -9.59 -30.91
C ALA A 81 9.17 -8.40 -29.94
N LEU A 82 9.63 -7.23 -30.38
CA LEU A 82 9.55 -6.00 -29.60
C LEU A 82 8.10 -5.53 -29.46
N ARG A 83 7.31 -5.55 -30.55
CA ARG A 83 5.88 -5.24 -30.54
C ARG A 83 5.12 -6.08 -29.50
N CYS A 84 5.33 -7.40 -29.48
CA CYS A 84 4.65 -8.28 -28.53
C CYS A 84 4.97 -7.90 -27.08
N ARG A 85 6.24 -7.61 -26.75
CA ARG A 85 6.62 -7.17 -25.41
C ARG A 85 6.02 -5.83 -25.03
N LEU A 86 6.01 -4.86 -25.94
CA LEU A 86 5.42 -3.54 -25.69
C LEU A 86 3.91 -3.65 -25.43
N LEU A 87 3.20 -4.50 -26.18
CA LEU A 87 1.77 -4.76 -25.95
C LEU A 87 1.51 -5.43 -24.59
N GLU A 88 2.36 -6.37 -24.17
CA GLU A 88 2.28 -6.99 -22.84
C GLU A 88 2.49 -5.96 -21.73
N HIS A 89 3.51 -5.11 -21.85
CA HIS A 89 3.75 -4.02 -20.90
C HIS A 89 2.58 -3.04 -20.83
N ALA A 90 2.01 -2.63 -21.98
CA ALA A 90 0.84 -1.74 -22.01
C ALA A 90 -0.35 -2.36 -21.24
N ARG A 91 -0.63 -3.64 -21.49
CA ARG A 91 -1.70 -4.37 -20.77
C ARG A 91 -1.44 -4.45 -19.28
N GLN A 92 -0.20 -4.72 -18.87
CA GLN A 92 0.16 -4.78 -17.46
C GLN A 92 -0.01 -3.42 -16.77
N VAL A 93 0.45 -2.34 -17.40
CA VAL A 93 0.27 -0.97 -16.86
C VAL A 93 -1.22 -0.62 -16.70
N LEU A 94 -2.07 -1.01 -17.65
CA LEU A 94 -3.52 -0.81 -17.52
C LEU A 94 -4.12 -1.65 -16.38
N ALA A 95 -3.68 -2.91 -16.24
CA ALA A 95 -4.13 -3.77 -15.15
C ALA A 95 -3.74 -3.21 -13.78
N ASP A 96 -2.48 -2.80 -13.60
CA ASP A 96 -1.98 -2.20 -12.37
C ASP A 96 -2.73 -0.90 -12.02
N ALA A 97 -3.05 -0.08 -13.03
CA ALA A 97 -3.84 1.13 -12.83
C ALA A 97 -5.28 0.83 -12.40
N TYR A 98 -5.88 -0.24 -12.90
CA TYR A 98 -7.20 -0.70 -12.46
C TYR A 98 -7.16 -1.31 -11.06
N ASP A 99 -6.13 -2.06 -10.70
CA ASP A 99 -5.97 -2.58 -9.34
C ASP A 99 -5.81 -1.43 -8.32
N GLN A 100 -5.06 -0.38 -8.68
CA GLN A 100 -4.97 0.83 -7.86
C GLN A 100 -6.33 1.55 -7.73
N ALA A 101 -7.09 1.64 -8.83
CA ALA A 101 -8.43 2.21 -8.83
C ALA A 101 -9.40 1.39 -7.97
N ASP A 102 -9.36 0.07 -8.06
CA ASP A 102 -10.15 -0.88 -7.25
C ASP A 102 -9.79 -0.74 -5.76
N ALA A 103 -8.51 -0.64 -5.41
CA ALA A 103 -8.06 -0.45 -4.03
C ALA A 103 -8.60 0.86 -3.41
N ILE A 104 -8.83 1.90 -4.22
CA ILE A 104 -9.48 3.15 -3.80
C ILE A 104 -11.00 2.97 -3.74
N ALA A 105 -11.62 2.37 -4.76
CA ALA A 105 -13.05 2.15 -4.84
C ALA A 105 -13.57 1.34 -3.66
N TYR A 106 -12.88 0.24 -3.35
CA TYR A 106 -13.15 -0.59 -2.19
C TYR A 106 -12.50 -0.07 -0.91
N GLY A 107 -11.93 1.13 -0.91
CA GLY A 107 -11.30 1.70 0.28
C GLY A 107 -12.24 1.80 1.48
N MET A 108 -11.67 1.98 2.68
CA MET A 108 -12.43 2.04 3.93
C MET A 108 -11.90 3.11 4.89
N VAL A 109 -12.70 3.49 5.87
CA VAL A 109 -12.24 4.33 6.98
C VAL A 109 -11.45 3.46 7.96
N ILE A 110 -10.35 4.01 8.50
CA ILE A 110 -9.51 3.32 9.48
C ILE A 110 -10.34 2.92 10.71
N ASN A 111 -10.14 1.68 11.17
CA ASN A 111 -10.75 1.17 12.38
C ASN A 111 -9.67 0.84 13.42
N ALA A 112 -10.08 0.57 14.67
CA ALA A 112 -9.14 0.28 15.75
C ALA A 112 -8.27 -0.97 15.49
N GLN A 113 -8.77 -1.96 14.74
CA GLN A 113 -8.01 -3.17 14.40
C GLN A 113 -6.87 -2.87 13.42
N ILE A 114 -7.15 -2.10 12.37
CA ILE A 114 -6.16 -1.68 11.37
C ILE A 114 -5.12 -0.77 12.02
N GLN A 115 -5.57 0.19 12.84
CA GLN A 115 -4.66 1.07 13.57
C GLN A 115 -3.72 0.26 14.48
N ALA A 116 -4.25 -0.68 15.27
CA ALA A 116 -3.43 -1.55 16.12
C ALA A 116 -2.46 -2.40 15.29
N ALA A 117 -2.88 -2.93 14.14
CA ALA A 117 -2.02 -3.72 13.26
C ALA A 117 -0.84 -2.89 12.70
N CYS A 118 -1.10 -1.65 12.27
CA CYS A 118 -0.08 -0.72 11.79
C CYS A 118 0.90 -0.37 12.92
N LEU A 119 0.42 -0.10 14.13
CA LEU A 119 1.27 0.20 15.29
C LEU A 119 2.15 -0.99 15.69
N LEU A 120 1.61 -2.21 15.69
CA LEU A 120 2.41 -3.42 15.93
C LEU A 120 3.50 -3.61 14.86
N LYS A 121 3.18 -3.34 13.59
CA LYS A 121 4.15 -3.39 12.49
C LYS A 121 5.22 -2.31 12.64
N LEU A 122 4.83 -1.09 13.03
CA LEU A 122 5.73 0.01 13.33
C LEU A 122 6.69 -0.35 14.48
N GLY A 123 6.17 -0.88 15.59
CA GLY A 123 6.98 -1.34 16.72
C GLY A 123 8.05 -2.36 16.31
N HIS A 124 7.68 -3.28 15.41
CA HIS A 124 8.64 -4.23 14.85
C HIS A 124 9.74 -3.56 14.01
N LEU A 125 9.38 -2.59 13.15
CA LEU A 125 10.33 -1.84 12.32
C LEU A 125 11.26 -0.93 13.14
N PHE A 126 10.76 -0.35 14.23
CA PHE A 126 11.54 0.52 15.11
C PHE A 126 12.54 -0.28 15.96
N ALA A 127 12.10 -1.41 16.52
CA ALA A 127 12.93 -2.24 17.38
C ALA A 127 13.99 -3.05 16.61
N ASN A 128 13.67 -3.50 15.40
CA ASN A 128 14.56 -4.35 14.61
C ASN A 128 15.11 -3.59 13.40
N ARG A 129 16.42 -3.34 13.38
CA ARG A 129 17.13 -2.69 12.26
C ARG A 129 17.74 -3.67 11.26
N GLU A 130 17.57 -4.96 11.50
CA GLU A 130 18.13 -6.05 10.71
C GLU A 130 17.02 -7.09 10.44
N ASP A 131 17.04 -7.70 9.26
CA ASP A 131 16.03 -8.70 8.86
C ASP A 131 16.23 -10.06 9.55
N VAL A 132 17.48 -10.38 9.95
CA VAL A 132 17.84 -11.64 10.61
C VAL A 132 18.84 -11.36 11.72
N VAL A 133 18.43 -11.58 12.97
CA VAL A 133 19.35 -11.54 14.11
C VAL A 133 20.14 -12.85 14.17
N THR A 134 21.37 -12.85 13.69
CA THR A 134 22.26 -14.02 13.78
C THR A 134 22.81 -14.17 15.20
N GLY A 135 22.44 -15.22 15.93
CA GLY A 135 23.06 -15.57 17.22
C GLY A 135 22.11 -15.83 18.40
N THR A 136 20.81 -15.63 18.24
CA THR A 136 19.78 -15.98 19.23
C THR A 136 18.79 -16.98 18.65
N ILE A 137 18.15 -17.79 19.50
CA ILE A 137 17.03 -18.65 19.07
C ILE A 137 15.90 -17.71 18.61
N ALA A 138 15.76 -17.53 17.30
CA ALA A 138 14.71 -16.72 16.70
C ALA A 138 13.37 -17.45 16.88
N THR A 139 12.71 -17.20 18.01
CA THR A 139 11.28 -17.51 18.15
C THR A 139 10.52 -16.45 17.38
N GLU A 140 9.97 -16.81 16.22
CA GLU A 140 9.03 -15.94 15.51
C GLU A 140 7.84 -15.62 16.43
N LEU A 141 7.67 -14.35 16.77
CA LEU A 141 6.45 -13.88 17.41
C LEU A 141 5.29 -14.10 16.41
N PRO A 142 4.19 -14.76 16.82
CA PRO A 142 3.04 -14.93 15.94
C PRO A 142 2.61 -13.58 15.34
N LEU A 143 2.35 -13.55 14.03
CA LEU A 143 2.03 -12.35 13.26
C LEU A 143 0.67 -11.72 13.66
N ALA A 144 0.57 -11.20 14.88
CA ALA A 144 -0.63 -10.60 15.45
C ALA A 144 -1.21 -9.49 14.56
N SER A 145 -0.35 -8.73 13.89
CA SER A 145 -0.77 -7.70 12.94
C SER A 145 -1.50 -8.26 11.73
N GLN A 146 -1.05 -9.38 11.16
CA GLN A 146 -1.74 -10.00 10.00
C GLN A 146 -3.10 -10.58 10.40
N TYR A 147 -3.20 -11.20 11.58
CA TYR A 147 -4.48 -11.72 12.09
C TYR A 147 -5.53 -10.62 12.25
N LEU A 148 -5.12 -9.40 12.63
CA LEU A 148 -6.02 -8.24 12.72
C LEU A 148 -6.46 -7.71 11.36
N LEU A 149 -5.62 -7.83 10.32
CA LEU A 149 -5.91 -7.36 8.97
C LEU A 149 -6.70 -8.37 8.13
N MET A 150 -6.54 -9.66 8.40
CA MET A 150 -7.10 -10.75 7.58
C MET A 150 -8.62 -10.64 7.32
N PRO A 151 -9.48 -10.24 8.28
CA PRO A 151 -10.91 -10.07 8.05
C PRO A 151 -11.27 -8.93 7.07
N HIS A 152 -10.40 -7.94 6.91
CA HIS A 152 -10.66 -6.74 6.10
C HIS A 152 -10.10 -6.83 4.68
N ARG A 153 -9.31 -7.88 4.40
CA ARG A 153 -8.63 -8.11 3.12
C ARG A 153 -9.62 -8.46 2.02
N ILE A 154 -9.44 -7.87 0.84
CA ILE A 154 -10.17 -8.24 -0.37
C ILE A 154 -9.18 -8.79 -1.41
N ARG A 155 -9.49 -9.96 -1.99
CA ARG A 155 -8.61 -10.66 -2.93
C ARG A 155 -7.23 -10.99 -2.33
N MET A 156 -6.44 -11.76 -3.06
CA MET A 156 -5.02 -11.87 -2.75
C MET A 156 -4.37 -10.58 -3.28
N GLY A 157 -3.93 -9.70 -2.38
CA GLY A 157 -3.04 -8.60 -2.74
C GLY A 157 -1.80 -9.12 -3.46
N VAL A 158 -1.24 -8.29 -4.35
CA VAL A 158 -0.03 -8.58 -5.15
C VAL A 158 1.21 -8.56 -4.26
#